data_AF-A0A1Q9HB54-F1
#
_entry.id   AF-A0A1Q9HB54-F1
#
_cell.length_a   1.000
_cell.length_b   1.000
_cell.length_c   1.000
_cell.angle_alpha   90.00
_cell.angle_beta   90.00
_cell.angle_gamma   90.00
#
_symmetry.space_group_name_H-M   'P 1'
#
loop_
_entity.id
_entity.type
_entity.pdbx_description
1 polymer ?
#
loop_
_entity_poly.entity_id
_entity_poly.type
_entity_poly.pdbx_seq_one_letter_code
_entity_poly.pdbx_strand_id
1 'polypeptide(L)' 'MRLDNAIYQPHIQHNLKAATKFIDQSLKTQGNHLNASLNQHNQIQIRNEDGVVVKTFQGENVVRKMHHIDEYV' A
#
# COMPACT_ATOMS: atom_id res chain seq x y z
N MET A 1 -3.90 6.42 24.01
CA MET A 1 -5.10 6.71 23.19
C MET A 1 -4.82 6.25 21.76
N ARG A 2 -5.57 5.23 21.31
CA ARG A 2 -6.00 4.90 19.92
C ARG A 2 -5.05 5.26 18.77
N LEU A 3 -4.13 4.35 18.45
CA LEU A 3 -3.44 4.33 17.13
C LEU A 3 -4.41 4.01 15.97
N ASP A 4 -5.60 3.48 16.29
CA ASP A 4 -6.64 3.10 15.32
C ASP A 4 -7.17 4.25 14.46
N ASN A 5 -6.95 5.51 14.85
CA ASN A 5 -7.51 6.66 14.14
C ASN A 5 -6.58 7.30 13.12
N ALA A 6 -5.28 6.97 13.11
CA ALA A 6 -4.34 7.63 12.22
C ALA A 6 -4.56 7.22 10.76
N ILE A 7 -4.86 5.93 10.51
CA ILE A 7 -4.90 5.35 9.16
C ILE A 7 -6.22 5.65 8.43
N TYR A 8 -7.31 5.96 9.15
CA TYR A 8 -8.60 6.36 8.58
C TYR A 8 -8.69 7.84 8.22
N GLN A 9 -7.61 8.60 8.43
CA GLN A 9 -7.58 9.99 8.00
C GLN A 9 -7.63 10.06 6.47
N PRO A 10 -8.48 10.93 5.89
CA PRO A 10 -8.71 10.96 4.44
C PRO A 10 -7.44 11.24 3.63
N HIS A 11 -6.47 11.98 4.20
CA HIS A 11 -5.18 12.21 3.56
C HIS A 11 -4.30 10.94 3.52
N ILE A 12 -4.30 10.11 4.56
CA ILE A 12 -3.57 8.84 4.57
C ILE A 12 -4.19 7.88 3.55
N GLN A 13 -5.52 7.79 3.50
CA GLN A 13 -6.20 6.97 2.49
C GLN A 13 -5.93 7.43 1.06
N HIS A 14 -5.85 8.75 0.83
CA HIS A 14 -5.47 9.30 -0.47
C HIS A 14 -4.05 8.88 -0.87
N ASN A 15 -3.09 9.02 0.05
CA ASN A 15 -1.69 8.62 -0.17
C ASN A 15 -1.57 7.12 -0.43
N LEU A 16 -2.33 6.30 0.30
CA LEU A 16 -2.35 4.85 0.11
C LEU A 16 -2.95 4.42 -1.22
N LYS A 17 -3.99 5.11 -1.70
CA LYS A 17 -4.53 4.87 -3.05
C LYS A 17 -3.51 5.22 -4.12
N ALA A 18 -2.82 6.35 -3.98
CA ALA A 18 -1.75 6.75 -4.90
C ALA A 18 -0.60 5.72 -4.89
N ALA A 19 -0.17 5.29 -3.70
CA ALA A 19 0.83 4.24 -3.52
C ALA A 19 0.44 2.92 -4.18
N THR A 20 -0.79 2.47 -3.93
CA THR A 20 -1.33 1.24 -4.49
C THR A 20 -1.34 1.30 -6.01
N LYS A 21 -1.76 2.43 -6.59
CA LYS A 21 -1.77 2.64 -8.04
C LYS A 21 -0.37 2.63 -8.64
N PHE A 22 0.61 3.25 -7.98
CA PHE A 22 2.00 3.22 -8.42
C PHE A 22 2.57 1.79 -8.42
N ILE A 23 2.31 1.03 -7.36
CA ILE A 23 2.74 -0.37 -7.24
C ILE A 23 2.05 -1.21 -8.33
N ASP A 24 0.74 -1.10 -8.50
CA ASP A 24 -0.02 -1.84 -9.53
C ASP A 24 0.51 -1.54 -10.94
N GLN A 25 0.79 -0.27 -11.23
CA GLN A 25 1.37 0.15 -12.50
C GLN A 25 2.76 -0.47 -12.72
N SER A 26 3.63 -0.42 -11.71
CA SER A 26 4.98 -1.02 -11.79
C SER A 26 4.92 -2.53 -12.03
N LEU A 27 4.01 -3.23 -11.34
CA LEU A 27 3.84 -4.68 -11.49
C LEU A 27 3.40 -5.04 -12.92
N LYS A 28 2.44 -4.29 -13.47
CA LYS A 28 1.99 -4.43 -14.86
C LYS A 28 3.10 -4.13 -15.86
N THR A 29 3.90 -3.09 -15.65
CA THR A 29 5.03 -2.75 -16.52
C THR A 29 6.11 -3.83 -16.48
N GLN A 30 6.32 -4.51 -15.35
CA GLN A 30 7.27 -5.61 -15.23
C GLN A 30 6.77 -6.92 -15.86
N GLY A 31 5.54 -6.96 -16.40
CA GLY A 31 4.94 -8.18 -16.95
C GLY A 31 4.68 -9.26 -15.91
N ASN A 32 4.83 -8.93 -14.63
CA ASN A 32 4.44 -9.82 -13.55
C ASN A 32 2.91 -9.76 -13.48
N HIS A 33 2.29 -10.92 -13.66
CA HIS A 33 0.86 -11.20 -13.56
C HIS A 33 0.34 -11.00 -12.12
N LEU A 34 0.59 -9.81 -11.58
CA LEU A 34 0.39 -9.39 -10.21
C LEU A 34 -0.37 -8.07 -10.20
N ASN A 35 -1.29 -7.95 -9.25
CA ASN A 35 -2.13 -6.77 -9.07
C ASN A 35 -2.03 -6.28 -7.63
N ALA A 36 -1.95 -4.97 -7.44
CA ALA A 36 -1.99 -4.37 -6.11
C ALA A 36 -3.36 -3.76 -5.83
N SER A 37 -3.89 -3.99 -4.62
CA SER A 37 -5.19 -3.49 -4.18
C SER A 37 -5.15 -3.02 -2.73
N LEU A 38 -5.90 -1.97 -2.41
CA LEU A 38 -6.04 -1.46 -1.04
C LEU A 38 -7.27 -2.11 -0.40
N ASN A 39 -7.12 -2.72 0.77
CA ASN A 39 -8.24 -3.29 1.51
C ASN A 39 -8.90 -2.26 2.45
N GLN A 40 -10.02 -2.65 3.08
CA GLN A 40 -10.78 -1.80 4.01
C GLN A 40 -10.03 -1.44 5.30
N HIS A 41 -8.94 -2.17 5.60
CA HIS A 41 -8.05 -1.92 6.74
C HIS A 41 -6.82 -1.09 6.33
N ASN A 42 -6.87 -0.43 5.17
CA ASN A 42 -5.79 0.41 4.65
C ASN A 42 -4.46 -0.35 4.46
N GLN A 43 -4.53 -1.62 4.09
CA GLN A 43 -3.38 -2.46 3.76
C GLN A 43 -3.33 -2.69 2.25
N ILE A 44 -2.14 -2.62 1.68
CA ILE A 44 -1.90 -2.87 0.26
C ILE A 44 -1.60 -4.35 0.09
N GLN A 45 -2.48 -5.06 -0.61
CA GLN A 45 -2.36 -6.48 -0.92
C GLN A 45 -1.92 -6.64 -2.37
N ILE A 46 -0.84 -7.40 -2.58
CA ILE A 46 -0.46 -7.90 -3.90
C ILE A 46 -1.09 -9.27 -4.08
N ARG A 47 -1.82 -9.44 -5.17
CA ARG A 47 -2.45 -10.70 -5.59
C ARG A 47 -1.86 -11.16 -6.90
N ASN A 48 -1.80 -12.47 -7.10
CA ASN A 48 -1.56 -13.04 -8.41
C ASN A 48 -2.86 -13.11 -9.23
N GLU A 49 -2.76 -13.57 -10.48
CA GLU A 49 -3.91 -13.76 -11.38
C GLU A 49 -4.97 -14.73 -10.83
N ASP A 50 -4.57 -15.70 -10.01
CA ASP A 50 -5.50 -16.61 -9.32
C ASP A 50 -6.27 -15.93 -8.16
N GLY A 51 -6.00 -14.65 -7.89
CA GLY A 51 -6.60 -13.89 -6.80
C GLY A 51 -6.00 -14.18 -5.42
N VAL A 52 -4.93 -14.97 -5.34
CA VAL A 52 -4.24 -15.33 -4.10
C VAL A 52 -3.36 -14.16 -3.65
N VAL A 53 -3.50 -13.76 -2.40
CA VAL A 53 -2.65 -12.72 -1.78
C VAL A 53 -1.25 -13.29 -1.55
N VAL A 54 -0.29 -12.85 -2.35
CA VAL A 54 1.12 -13.25 -2.22
C VAL A 54 1.89 -12.36 -1.25
N LYS A 55 1.43 -11.11 -1.03
CA LYS A 55 2.08 -10.17 -0.11
C LYS A 55 1.09 -9.13 0.41
N THR A 56 1.24 -8.75 1.67
CA THR A 56 0.47 -7.66 2.29
C THR A 56 1.43 -6.65 2.89
N PHE A 57 1.21 -5.37 2.60
CA PHE A 57 1.92 -4.25 3.20
C PHE A 57 0.95 -3.43 4.05
N GLN A 58 1.37 -3.11 5.27
CA GLN A 58 0.63 -2.14 6.08
C GLN A 58 0.78 -0.75 5.45
N GLY A 59 -0.32 -0.02 5.32
CA GLY A 59 -0.31 1.29 4.68
C GLY A 59 0.66 2.27 5.35
N GLU A 60 0.76 2.24 6.68
CA GLU A 60 1.69 3.09 7.43
C GLU A 60 3.14 2.92 6.97
N ASN A 61 3.60 1.67 6.79
CA ASN A 61 4.95 1.37 6.32
C ASN A 61 5.19 1.83 4.89
N VAL A 62 4.15 1.82 4.05
CA VAL A 62 4.25 2.28 2.65
C VAL A 62 4.33 3.80 2.57
N VAL A 63 3.52 4.51 3.35
CA VAL A 63 3.56 5.98 3.43
C VAL A 63 4.92 6.44 3.98
N ARG A 64 5.43 5.81 5.05
CA ARG A 64 6.77 6.08 5.58
C ARG A 64 7.86 5.90 4.51
N LYS A 65 7.79 4.82 3.73
CA LYS A 65 8.77 4.52 2.68
C LYS A 65 8.66 5.43 1.45
N MET A 66 7.44 5.87 1.09
CA MET A 66 7.23 6.81 -0.03
C MET A 66 7.67 8.23 0.30
N HIS A 67 7.50 8.66 1.54
CA HIS A 67 7.83 10.02 1.93
C HIS A 67 9.32 10.24 2.18
N HIS A 68 10.19 9.22 2.05
CA HIS A 68 11.59 9.33 2.47
C HIS A 68 11.67 10.04 3.83
N ILE A 69 10.86 9.59 4.80
CA ILE A 69 11.12 10.01 6.17
C ILE A 69 12.40 9.26 6.52
N ASP A 70 13.52 9.93 6.26
CA ASP A 70 14.77 9.80 6.96
C ASP A 70 14.45 9.64 8.45
N GLU A 71 14.24 8.40 8.88
CA GLU A 71 14.40 8.02 10.27
C GLU A 71 15.92 8.05 10.50
N TYR A 72 16.50 9.25 10.58
CA TYR A 72 17.76 9.45 11.27
C TYR A 72 17.52 9.00 12.71
N VAL A 73 18.07 7.82 13.02
CA VAL A 73 18.58 7.29 14.29
C VAL A 73 17.95 7.85 15.57
#